data_AF-A0A5N3ZZ69-F1
#
_entry.id   AF-A0A5N3ZZ69-F1
#
_cell.length_a   1.000
_cell.length_b   1.000
_cell.length_c   1.000
_cell.angle_alpha   90.00
_cell.angle_beta   90.00
_cell.angle_gamma   90.00
#
_symmetry.space_group_name_H-M   'P 1'
#
loop_
_entity.id
_entity.type
_entity.pdbx_description
1 polymer ?
#
loop_
_entity_poly.entity_id
_entity_poly.type
_entity_poly.pdbx_seq_one_letter_code
_entity_poly.pdbx_strand_id
1 'polypeptide(L)'
;MNYPKKIGGVKKKIISSSEEEEEDSQVGVLNISEFPDLPQDIRKNDSTEVSGFEEKLFKELSFIRVHLVKIGQQLSVLELNMKSHQLQDNDKNEEKHDNFEEIIRKFPLDTELDLRNMEVYLLNNPDFKKYLINYCSRLGGLKIDQITKIMLRKLISNKLAANYSWLGAKKKQSFNLLIAEVILCAVKQNKLIGETTEKEMIDSVKNWLKHAHVRYTNQ
;
A
#
# COMPACT_ATOMS: atom_id res chain seq x y z
N MET A 1 13.46 -15.84 59.08
CA MET A 1 14.90 -15.78 59.38
C MET A 1 15.66 -16.02 58.07
N ASN A 2 16.75 -15.28 57.84
CA ASN A 2 17.58 -15.19 56.62
C ASN A 2 17.18 -14.17 55.52
N TYR A 3 17.59 -12.93 55.77
CA TYR A 3 18.34 -12.09 54.81
C TYR A 3 19.86 -12.29 55.07
N PRO A 4 20.82 -11.72 54.29
CA PRO A 4 20.77 -11.03 52.99
C PRO A 4 21.86 -11.50 51.99
N LYS A 5 21.83 -11.02 50.73
CA LYS A 5 23.05 -10.59 50.02
C LYS A 5 22.76 -9.39 49.12
N LYS A 6 23.39 -8.26 49.46
CA LYS A 6 23.41 -6.99 48.73
C LYS A 6 24.41 -7.08 47.57
N ILE A 7 24.01 -6.59 46.41
CA ILE A 7 24.88 -6.18 45.30
C ILE A 7 24.23 -4.88 44.82
N GLY A 8 24.75 -3.70 45.13
CA GLY A 8 25.94 -3.14 44.49
C GLY A 8 25.47 -2.00 43.60
N GLY A 9 25.12 -0.87 44.22
CA GLY A 9 24.63 0.32 43.51
C GLY A 9 25.77 0.99 42.74
N VAL A 10 25.53 1.25 41.45
CA VAL A 10 26.37 2.14 40.66
C VAL A 10 25.72 3.52 40.68
N LYS A 11 26.29 4.42 41.49
CA LYS A 11 26.05 5.87 41.39
C LYS A 11 26.79 6.37 40.15
N LYS A 12 26.08 6.78 39.10
CA LYS A 12 26.64 7.72 38.11
C LYS A 12 26.35 9.15 38.59
N LYS A 13 27.42 9.85 38.92
CA LYS A 13 27.49 11.27 39.27
C LYS A 13 28.06 11.99 38.06
N ILE A 14 27.24 12.76 37.34
CA ILE A 14 27.70 13.78 36.35
C ILE A 14 26.63 14.89 36.42
N ILE A 15 26.80 15.85 37.33
CA ILE A 15 27.26 17.24 37.07
C ILE A 15 26.25 18.02 36.21
N SER A 16 25.51 18.89 36.89
CA SER A 16 24.84 20.06 36.32
C SER A 16 25.85 21.19 36.19
N SER A 17 25.90 21.81 35.01
CA SER A 17 26.29 23.21 34.70
C SER A 17 26.19 23.33 33.17
N SER A 18 25.16 23.97 32.62
CA SER A 18 25.12 25.41 32.29
C SER A 18 26.23 25.82 31.34
N GLU A 19 25.90 25.93 30.05
CA GLU A 19 26.32 27.03 29.17
C GLU A 19 25.63 26.85 27.81
N GLU A 20 24.73 27.78 27.51
CA GLU A 20 24.24 28.07 26.17
C GLU A 20 25.43 28.66 25.40
N GLU A 21 26.01 27.92 24.47
CA GLU A 21 26.91 28.50 23.47
C GLU A 21 26.08 28.86 22.24
N GLU A 22 25.80 30.16 22.10
CA GLU A 22 25.48 30.80 20.83
C GLU A 22 26.68 30.61 19.90
N GLU A 23 26.56 29.72 18.91
CA GLU A 23 27.53 29.62 17.83
C GLU A 23 27.32 30.80 16.87
N ASP A 24 28.02 31.90 17.16
CA ASP A 24 28.22 33.04 16.27
C ASP A 24 28.92 32.55 15.01
N SER A 25 28.13 32.23 13.99
CA SER A 25 28.64 31.92 12.66
C SER A 25 29.14 33.22 12.01
N GLN A 26 30.37 33.63 12.37
CA GLN A 26 31.18 34.49 11.51
C GLN A 26 31.38 33.72 10.19
N VAL A 27 30.50 33.99 9.22
CA VAL A 27 30.75 33.67 7.82
C VAL A 27 32.01 34.44 7.45
N GLY A 28 33.14 33.73 7.39
CA GLY A 28 34.39 34.28 6.92
C GLY A 28 34.13 34.95 5.57
N VAL A 29 34.37 36.26 5.51
CA VAL A 29 34.31 37.02 4.27
C VAL A 29 35.33 36.38 3.33
N LEU A 30 34.85 35.64 2.33
CA LEU A 30 35.71 35.04 1.32
C LEU A 30 36.47 36.18 0.64
N ASN A 31 37.80 36.16 0.79
CA ASN A 31 38.65 37.17 0.20
C ASN A 31 38.65 36.98 -1.32
N ILE A 32 37.96 37.90 -2.00
CA ILE A 32 37.66 37.85 -3.44
C ILE A 32 38.94 37.83 -4.31
N SER A 33 40.12 38.08 -3.71
CA SER A 33 41.42 37.98 -4.37
C SER A 33 41.84 36.56 -4.78
N GLU A 34 41.19 35.49 -4.29
CA GLU A 34 41.54 34.10 -4.62
C GLU A 34 40.90 33.54 -5.90
N PHE A 35 40.03 34.30 -6.58
CA PHE A 35 39.32 33.84 -7.79
C PHE A 35 39.54 34.78 -8.98
N PRO A 36 40.63 34.58 -9.76
CA PRO A 36 41.02 35.49 -10.84
C PRO A 36 40.12 35.46 -12.09
N ASP A 37 39.21 34.48 -12.21
CA ASP A 37 38.33 34.30 -13.37
C ASP A 37 36.89 34.80 -13.17
N LEU A 38 36.62 35.62 -12.14
CA LEU A 38 35.30 36.25 -12.01
C LEU A 38 35.08 37.36 -13.07
N PRO A 39 33.90 37.43 -13.71
CA PRO A 39 33.55 38.52 -14.64
C PRO A 39 33.73 39.91 -13.99
N GLN A 40 34.38 40.82 -14.71
CA GLN A 40 34.82 42.14 -14.23
C GLN A 40 33.69 43.14 -13.89
N ASP A 41 32.43 42.75 -14.06
CA ASP A 41 31.27 43.65 -13.91
C ASP A 41 30.90 43.97 -12.44
N ILE A 42 31.58 43.37 -11.46
CA ILE A 42 31.35 43.64 -10.02
C ILE A 42 32.16 44.87 -9.52
N ARG A 43 33.01 45.50 -10.35
CA ARG A 43 33.90 46.59 -9.90
C ARG A 43 33.32 48.02 -9.95
N LYS A 44 32.01 48.21 -10.03
CA LYS A 44 31.41 49.56 -9.91
C LYS A 44 30.33 49.58 -8.83
N ASN A 45 30.74 50.07 -7.65
CA ASN A 45 29.87 50.44 -6.55
C ASN A 45 29.19 51.78 -6.88
N ASP A 46 27.93 51.74 -7.32
CA ASP A 46 26.98 52.84 -7.11
C ASP A 46 26.09 52.45 -5.92
N SER A 47 26.40 52.98 -4.74
CA SER A 47 25.85 52.59 -3.43
C SER A 47 24.34 52.79 -3.25
N THR A 48 23.64 53.32 -4.26
CA THR A 48 22.20 53.60 -4.23
C THR A 48 21.35 52.52 -4.91
N GLU A 49 21.88 51.78 -5.89
CA GLU A 49 21.17 50.66 -6.54
C GLU A 49 21.33 49.34 -5.78
N VAL A 50 22.46 49.16 -5.10
CA VAL A 50 22.79 47.95 -4.34
C VAL A 50 21.80 47.72 -3.20
N SER A 51 21.39 48.78 -2.50
CA SER A 51 20.42 48.71 -1.39
C SER A 51 19.05 48.18 -1.85
N GLY A 52 18.57 48.59 -3.02
CA GLY A 52 17.29 48.11 -3.57
C GLY A 52 17.36 46.68 -4.09
N PHE A 53 18.55 46.22 -4.51
CA PHE A 53 18.78 44.82 -4.86
C PHE A 53 18.85 43.94 -3.62
N GLU A 54 19.56 44.37 -2.58
CA GLU A 54 19.66 43.68 -1.29
C GLU A 54 18.28 43.52 -0.63
N GLU A 55 17.45 44.56 -0.64
CA GLU A 55 16.10 44.50 -0.08
C GLU A 55 15.21 43.51 -0.83
N LYS A 56 15.28 43.50 -2.17
CA LYS A 56 14.57 42.52 -3.00
C LYS A 56 15.08 41.10 -2.74
N LEU A 57 16.40 40.91 -2.64
CA LEU A 57 17.02 39.63 -2.34
C LEU A 57 16.60 39.12 -0.96
N PHE A 58 16.58 39.99 0.04
CA PHE A 58 16.17 39.66 1.40
C PHE A 58 14.69 39.26 1.46
N LYS A 59 13.85 39.96 0.67
CA LYS A 59 12.44 39.63 0.53
C LYS A 59 12.24 38.25 -0.12
N GLU A 60 12.95 37.95 -1.20
CA GLU A 60 12.90 36.63 -1.84
C GLU A 60 13.40 35.52 -0.91
N LEU A 61 14.51 35.74 -0.20
CA LEU A 61 15.01 34.80 0.81
C LEU A 61 14.00 34.58 1.95
N SER A 62 13.32 35.64 2.37
CA SER A 62 12.25 35.56 3.38
C SER A 62 11.08 34.74 2.88
N PHE A 63 10.66 34.91 1.63
CA PHE A 63 9.63 34.08 1.01
C PHE A 63 10.05 32.61 0.95
N ILE A 64 11.28 32.33 0.50
CA ILE A 64 11.84 30.97 0.45
C ILE A 64 11.81 30.34 1.86
N ARG A 65 12.24 31.08 2.89
CA ARG A 65 12.22 30.61 4.28
C ARG A 65 10.81 30.24 4.74
N VAL A 66 9.82 31.08 4.46
CA VAL A 66 8.41 30.80 4.79
C VAL A 66 7.90 29.56 4.06
N HIS A 67 8.23 29.42 2.77
CA HIS A 67 7.85 28.24 1.98
C HIS A 67 8.50 26.96 2.51
N LEU A 68 9.77 26.99 2.92
CA LEU A 68 10.46 25.85 3.52
C LEU A 68 9.80 25.41 4.84
N VAL A 69 9.43 26.35 5.70
CA VAL A 69 8.69 26.06 6.94
C VAL A 69 7.35 25.40 6.64
N LYS A 70 6.61 25.93 5.65
CA LYS A 70 5.32 25.36 5.23
C LYS A 70 5.46 23.94 4.68
N ILE A 71 6.49 23.68 3.87
CA ILE A 71 6.80 22.34 3.35
C ILE A 71 7.13 21.39 4.51
N GLY A 72 7.94 21.82 5.49
CA GLY A 72 8.25 21.02 6.68
C GLY A 72 7.01 20.65 7.49
N GLN A 73 6.07 21.58 7.65
CA GLN A 73 4.77 21.31 8.29
C GLN A 73 3.94 20.31 7.49
N GLN A 74 3.87 20.46 6.16
CA GLN A 74 3.16 19.54 5.29
C GLN A 74 3.76 18.13 5.33
N LEU A 75 5.09 18.00 5.35
CA LEU A 75 5.78 16.73 5.52
C LEU A 75 5.47 16.10 6.87
N SER A 76 5.46 16.88 7.95
CA SER A 76 5.11 16.39 9.29
C SER A 76 3.68 15.82 9.34
N VAL A 77 2.72 16.50 8.72
CA VAL A 77 1.33 16.00 8.63
C VAL A 77 1.26 14.73 7.77
N LEU A 78 2.00 14.68 6.67
CA LEU A 78 2.04 13.50 5.81
C LEU A 78 2.65 12.30 6.54
N GLU A 79 3.73 12.49 7.30
CA GLU A 79 4.34 11.45 8.14
C GLU A 79 3.36 10.93 9.21
N LEU A 80 2.60 11.81 9.84
CA LEU A 80 1.58 11.42 10.82
C LEU A 80 0.46 10.61 10.18
N ASN A 81 -0.01 11.01 8.99
CA ASN A 81 -1.02 10.27 8.23
C ASN A 81 -0.51 8.92 7.72
N MET A 82 0.77 8.82 7.35
CA MET A 82 1.40 7.55 6.99
C MET A 82 1.52 6.61 8.20
N LYS A 83 1.92 7.14 9.37
CA LYS A 83 1.98 6.35 10.62
C LYS A 83 0.61 5.86 11.07
N SER A 84 -0.45 6.66 10.93
CA SER A 84 -1.81 6.25 11.31
C SER A 84 -2.38 5.17 10.38
N HIS A 85 -2.04 5.18 9.09
CA HIS A 85 -2.35 4.06 8.18
C HIS A 85 -1.49 2.82 8.46
N GLN A 86 -0.21 2.98 8.79
CA GLN A 86 0.65 1.85 9.16
C GLN A 86 0.23 1.19 10.49
N LEU A 87 -0.24 1.95 11.48
CA LEU A 87 -0.76 1.38 12.75
C LEU A 87 -2.09 0.61 12.58
N GLN A 88 -2.79 0.78 11.45
CA GLN A 88 -3.93 -0.07 11.09
C GLN A 88 -3.54 -1.33 10.30
N ASP A 89 -2.35 -1.36 9.69
CA ASP A 89 -1.88 -2.47 8.84
C ASP A 89 -0.71 -3.30 9.42
N ASN A 90 0.00 -2.82 10.46
CA ASN A 90 1.26 -3.41 10.93
C ASN A 90 1.24 -4.03 12.33
N ASP A 91 0.27 -4.89 12.64
CA ASP A 91 0.44 -5.87 13.72
C ASP A 91 -0.01 -7.26 13.25
N LYS A 92 0.92 -7.99 12.55
CA LYS A 92 1.11 -9.47 12.53
C LYS A 92 1.61 -10.15 11.22
N ASN A 93 2.00 -9.48 10.14
CA ASN A 93 2.03 -10.15 8.81
C ASN A 93 3.35 -10.15 7.98
N GLU A 94 4.54 -10.20 8.57
CA GLU A 94 5.76 -10.39 7.76
C GLU A 94 6.19 -11.87 7.57
N GLU A 95 5.70 -12.84 8.36
CA GLU A 95 6.09 -14.26 8.18
C GLU A 95 5.09 -15.12 7.36
N LYS A 96 3.89 -14.62 7.01
CA LYS A 96 2.84 -15.43 6.35
C LYS A 96 2.75 -15.28 4.84
N HIS A 97 3.37 -14.26 4.26
CA HIS A 97 3.09 -13.88 2.86
C HIS A 97 3.67 -14.90 1.85
N ASP A 98 4.81 -15.53 2.17
CA ASP A 98 5.47 -16.48 1.27
C ASP A 98 4.64 -17.75 1.00
N ASN A 99 3.88 -18.22 2.00
CA ASN A 99 3.03 -19.40 1.86
C ASN A 99 1.80 -19.13 0.96
N PHE A 100 1.26 -17.91 0.95
CA PHE A 100 0.06 -17.60 0.18
C PHE A 100 0.32 -17.57 -1.33
N GLU A 101 1.46 -17.05 -1.76
CA GLU A 101 1.87 -17.05 -3.17
C GLU A 101 2.03 -18.48 -3.72
N GLU A 102 2.53 -19.42 -2.92
CA GLU A 102 2.61 -20.82 -3.30
C GLU A 102 1.23 -21.44 -3.53
N ILE A 103 0.26 -21.10 -2.68
CA ILE A 103 -1.13 -21.55 -2.85
C ILE A 103 -1.74 -20.92 -4.11
N ILE A 104 -1.46 -19.65 -4.40
CA ILE A 104 -1.94 -19.00 -5.62
C ILE A 104 -1.46 -19.72 -6.89
N ARG A 105 -0.25 -20.30 -6.87
CA ARG A 105 0.28 -21.07 -8.01
C ARG A 105 -0.49 -22.36 -8.30
N LYS A 106 -1.32 -22.84 -7.37
CA LYS A 106 -2.18 -24.03 -7.56
C LYS A 106 -3.44 -23.73 -8.37
N PHE A 107 -3.74 -22.45 -8.62
CA PHE A 107 -4.85 -22.06 -9.47
C PHE A 107 -4.49 -22.10 -10.97
N PRO A 108 -5.47 -22.37 -11.87
CA PRO A 108 -6.87 -22.65 -11.58
C PRO A 108 -7.09 -24.07 -11.06
N LEU A 109 -8.05 -24.25 -10.15
CA LEU A 109 -8.43 -25.57 -9.65
C LEU A 109 -9.10 -26.38 -10.76
N ASP A 110 -8.67 -27.63 -10.97
CA ASP A 110 -9.19 -28.50 -12.03
C ASP A 110 -10.02 -29.69 -11.51
N THR A 111 -9.81 -30.10 -10.26
CA THR A 111 -10.49 -31.26 -9.68
C THR A 111 -11.42 -30.88 -8.54
N GLU A 112 -12.43 -31.73 -8.32
CA GLU A 112 -13.36 -31.58 -7.20
C GLU A 112 -12.67 -31.73 -5.84
N LEU A 113 -11.61 -32.54 -5.77
CA LEU A 113 -10.81 -32.70 -4.55
C LEU A 113 -10.05 -31.43 -4.22
N ASP A 114 -9.41 -30.80 -5.21
CA ASP A 114 -8.67 -29.54 -5.01
C ASP A 114 -9.62 -28.42 -4.57
N LEU A 115 -10.82 -28.35 -5.17
CA LEU A 115 -11.84 -27.40 -4.76
C LEU A 115 -12.27 -27.61 -3.30
N ARG A 116 -12.55 -28.84 -2.90
CA ARG A 116 -12.91 -29.13 -1.49
C ARG A 116 -11.80 -28.77 -0.53
N ASN A 117 -10.55 -29.12 -0.86
CA ASN A 117 -9.40 -28.77 -0.03
C ASN A 117 -9.26 -27.25 0.07
N MET A 118 -9.48 -26.52 -1.02
CA MET A 118 -9.43 -25.06 -1.03
C MET A 118 -10.56 -24.46 -0.18
N GLU A 119 -11.77 -24.99 -0.25
CA GLU A 119 -12.91 -24.54 0.56
C GLU A 119 -12.65 -24.75 2.07
N VAL A 120 -12.14 -25.91 2.46
CA VAL A 120 -11.73 -26.18 3.85
C VAL A 120 -10.62 -25.22 4.28
N TYR A 121 -9.66 -24.96 3.41
CA TYR A 121 -8.57 -24.04 3.71
C TYR A 121 -9.05 -22.58 3.84
N LEU A 122 -9.96 -22.13 2.97
CA LEU A 122 -10.59 -20.79 3.05
C LEU A 122 -11.41 -20.63 4.34
N LEU A 123 -12.08 -21.70 4.79
CA LEU A 123 -12.84 -21.69 6.04
C LEU A 123 -11.92 -21.54 7.26
N ASN A 124 -10.80 -22.26 7.27
CA ASN A 124 -9.88 -22.29 8.40
C ASN A 124 -8.86 -21.13 8.42
N ASN A 125 -8.66 -20.44 7.29
CA ASN A 125 -7.67 -19.38 7.15
C ASN A 125 -8.30 -18.06 6.67
N PRO A 126 -8.92 -17.27 7.58
CA PRO A 126 -9.53 -16.00 7.23
C PRO A 126 -8.53 -14.98 6.65
N ASP A 127 -7.27 -15.01 7.11
CA ASP A 127 -6.18 -14.19 6.57
C ASP A 127 -5.95 -14.49 5.08
N PHE A 128 -5.93 -15.77 4.70
CA PHE A 128 -5.78 -16.17 3.30
C PHE A 128 -7.02 -15.77 2.49
N LYS A 129 -8.22 -15.92 3.03
CA LYS A 129 -9.45 -15.46 2.35
C LYS A 129 -9.38 -13.96 2.06
N LYS A 130 -8.97 -13.14 3.03
CA LYS A 130 -8.77 -11.69 2.84
C LYS A 130 -7.69 -11.40 1.78
N TYR A 131 -6.58 -12.12 1.84
CA TYR A 131 -5.51 -12.02 0.86
C TYR A 131 -6.01 -12.37 -0.56
N LEU A 132 -6.73 -13.47 -0.73
CA LEU A 132 -7.27 -13.91 -2.01
C LEU A 132 -8.28 -12.91 -2.59
N ILE A 133 -9.12 -12.30 -1.75
CA ILE A 133 -10.02 -11.22 -2.16
C ILE A 133 -9.24 -10.02 -2.72
N ASN A 134 -8.19 -9.58 -2.02
CA ASN A 134 -7.32 -8.49 -2.46
C ASN A 134 -6.53 -8.85 -3.72
N TYR A 135 -6.05 -10.10 -3.83
CA TYR A 135 -5.40 -10.60 -5.04
C TYR A 135 -6.35 -10.53 -6.24
N CYS A 136 -7.59 -11.00 -6.08
CA CYS A 136 -8.59 -10.98 -7.14
C CYS A 136 -9.02 -9.56 -7.53
N SER A 137 -9.16 -8.64 -6.57
CA SER A 137 -9.58 -7.26 -6.86
C SER A 137 -8.57 -6.49 -7.73
N ARG A 138 -7.30 -6.89 -7.68
CA ARG A 138 -6.20 -6.32 -8.49
C ARG A 138 -6.15 -6.83 -9.93
N LEU A 139 -6.91 -7.87 -10.30
CA LEU A 139 -6.92 -8.41 -11.66
C LEU A 139 -7.53 -7.44 -12.70
N GLY A 140 -8.22 -6.40 -12.24
CA GLY A 140 -8.71 -5.29 -13.07
C GLY A 140 -9.96 -5.62 -13.90
N GLY A 141 -10.28 -4.70 -14.81
CA GLY A 141 -11.47 -4.73 -15.67
C GLY A 141 -12.39 -3.52 -15.43
N LEU A 142 -13.21 -3.19 -16.43
CA LEU A 142 -14.06 -1.97 -16.43
C LEU A 142 -15.55 -2.26 -16.30
N LYS A 143 -15.95 -3.52 -16.50
CA LYS A 143 -17.34 -3.98 -16.41
C LYS A 143 -17.41 -5.19 -15.51
N ILE A 144 -18.48 -5.30 -14.73
CA ILE A 144 -18.77 -6.43 -13.82
C ILE A 144 -18.54 -7.76 -14.55
N ASP A 145 -19.12 -7.88 -15.74
CA ASP A 145 -19.00 -9.03 -16.62
C ASP A 145 -17.59 -9.40 -17.06
N GLN A 146 -16.71 -8.42 -17.21
CA GLN A 146 -15.31 -8.70 -17.56
C GLN A 146 -14.54 -9.16 -16.32
N ILE A 147 -14.78 -8.49 -15.20
CA ILE A 147 -14.07 -8.68 -13.94
C ILE A 147 -14.38 -10.07 -13.37
N THR A 148 -15.66 -10.43 -13.27
CA THR A 148 -16.09 -11.77 -12.83
C THR A 148 -15.48 -12.86 -13.71
N LYS A 149 -15.45 -12.68 -15.03
CA LYS A 149 -14.86 -13.64 -15.98
C LYS A 149 -13.36 -13.77 -15.79
N ILE A 150 -12.65 -12.68 -15.56
CA ILE A 150 -11.19 -12.70 -15.29
C ILE A 150 -10.92 -13.50 -14.01
N MET A 151 -11.63 -13.18 -12.92
CA MET A 151 -11.48 -13.86 -11.63
C MET A 151 -11.83 -15.36 -11.75
N LEU A 152 -12.97 -15.70 -12.35
CA LEU A 152 -13.41 -17.09 -12.52
C LEU A 152 -12.42 -17.92 -13.33
N ARG A 153 -11.90 -17.39 -14.45
CA ARG A 153 -10.86 -18.08 -15.25
C ARG A 153 -9.56 -18.26 -14.47
N LYS A 154 -9.24 -17.33 -13.58
CA LYS A 154 -8.02 -17.42 -12.77
C LYS A 154 -8.16 -18.48 -11.69
N LEU A 155 -9.35 -18.66 -11.12
CA LEU A 155 -9.59 -19.51 -9.96
C LEU A 155 -10.04 -20.94 -10.31
N ILE A 156 -10.82 -21.14 -11.37
CA ILE A 156 -11.47 -22.42 -11.65
C ILE A 156 -11.35 -22.78 -13.12
N SER A 157 -10.96 -24.02 -13.41
CA SER A 157 -10.87 -24.52 -14.79
C SER A 157 -12.25 -24.65 -15.42
N ASN A 158 -12.32 -24.58 -16.76
CA ASN A 158 -13.59 -24.78 -17.46
C ASN A 158 -14.16 -26.20 -17.27
N LYS A 159 -13.29 -27.20 -17.12
CA LYS A 159 -13.65 -28.60 -16.84
C LYS A 159 -14.36 -28.70 -15.49
N LEU A 160 -13.79 -28.13 -14.44
CA LEU A 160 -14.39 -28.13 -13.11
C LEU A 160 -15.68 -27.31 -13.10
N ALA A 161 -15.64 -26.09 -13.65
CA ALA A 161 -16.80 -25.20 -13.72
C ALA A 161 -17.99 -25.80 -14.48
N ALA A 162 -17.77 -26.70 -15.44
CA ALA A 162 -18.84 -27.37 -16.18
C ALA A 162 -19.75 -28.21 -15.28
N ASN A 163 -19.26 -28.68 -14.13
CA ASN A 163 -19.99 -29.48 -13.16
C ASN A 163 -20.87 -28.64 -12.21
N TYR A 164 -20.79 -27.31 -12.31
CA TYR A 164 -21.45 -26.39 -11.39
C TYR A 164 -22.51 -25.51 -12.06
N SER A 165 -23.48 -25.10 -11.26
CA SER A 165 -24.40 -24.01 -11.55
C SER A 165 -24.73 -23.27 -10.26
N TRP A 166 -25.15 -22.01 -10.36
CA TRP A 166 -25.39 -21.19 -9.15
C TRP A 166 -26.28 -21.85 -8.10
N LEU A 167 -27.38 -22.49 -8.52
CA LEU A 167 -28.33 -23.17 -7.62
C LEU A 167 -28.21 -24.70 -7.60
N GLY A 168 -27.30 -25.30 -8.38
CA GLY A 168 -27.20 -26.76 -8.49
C GLY A 168 -28.31 -27.42 -9.32
N ALA A 169 -28.76 -26.76 -10.39
CA ALA A 169 -29.79 -27.31 -11.28
C ALA A 169 -29.23 -28.32 -12.29
N LYS A 170 -30.11 -29.17 -12.86
CA LYS A 170 -29.79 -30.10 -13.97
C LYS A 170 -28.61 -31.04 -13.69
N LYS A 171 -28.62 -31.68 -12.51
CA LYS A 171 -27.57 -32.62 -12.04
C LYS A 171 -26.19 -31.99 -11.81
N LYS A 172 -26.10 -30.65 -11.79
CA LYS A 172 -24.88 -29.92 -11.42
C LYS A 172 -24.87 -29.61 -9.93
N GLN A 173 -23.69 -29.43 -9.36
CA GLN A 173 -23.56 -28.97 -7.98
C GLN A 173 -23.82 -27.47 -7.86
N SER A 174 -24.23 -27.04 -6.67
CA SER A 174 -24.43 -25.62 -6.33
C SER A 174 -23.09 -24.93 -6.22
N PHE A 175 -23.00 -23.71 -6.78
CA PHE A 175 -21.81 -22.86 -6.68
C PHE A 175 -21.87 -21.93 -5.46
N ASN A 176 -22.64 -22.32 -4.43
CA ASN A 176 -22.65 -21.66 -3.13
C ASN A 176 -21.40 -22.07 -2.32
N LEU A 177 -20.25 -21.53 -2.72
CA LEU A 177 -18.92 -21.86 -2.23
C LEU A 177 -18.23 -20.59 -1.70
N LEU A 178 -17.27 -20.73 -0.79
CA LEU A 178 -16.46 -19.62 -0.30
C LEU A 178 -15.67 -18.95 -1.42
N ILE A 179 -15.25 -19.71 -2.44
CA ILE A 179 -14.61 -19.13 -3.63
C ILE A 179 -15.56 -18.21 -4.41
N ALA A 180 -16.87 -18.48 -4.40
CA ALA A 180 -17.87 -17.59 -4.99
C ALA A 180 -18.01 -16.30 -4.18
N GLU A 181 -18.02 -16.41 -2.85
CA GLU A 181 -18.02 -15.25 -1.95
C GLU A 181 -16.77 -14.37 -2.17
N VAL A 182 -15.60 -14.99 -2.31
CA VAL A 182 -14.33 -14.29 -2.62
C VAL A 182 -14.49 -13.46 -3.90
N ILE A 183 -15.06 -14.03 -4.96
CA ILE A 183 -15.30 -13.32 -6.23
C ILE A 183 -16.24 -12.13 -6.01
N LEU A 184 -17.37 -12.33 -5.34
CA LEU A 184 -18.34 -11.26 -5.10
C LEU A 184 -17.74 -10.11 -4.27
N CYS A 185 -17.00 -10.44 -3.22
CA CYS A 185 -16.29 -9.45 -2.40
C CYS A 185 -15.21 -8.72 -3.21
N ALA A 186 -14.45 -9.43 -4.04
CA ALA A 186 -13.38 -8.83 -4.84
C ALA A 186 -13.93 -7.88 -5.92
N VAL A 187 -15.08 -8.19 -6.52
CA VAL A 187 -15.76 -7.29 -7.48
C VAL A 187 -16.21 -6.01 -6.78
N LYS A 188 -16.82 -6.11 -5.59
CA LYS A 188 -17.24 -4.94 -4.79
C LYS A 188 -16.07 -4.01 -4.41
N GLN A 189 -14.86 -4.55 -4.26
CA GLN A 189 -13.68 -3.77 -3.90
C GLN A 189 -13.02 -3.07 -5.11
N ASN A 190 -13.45 -3.37 -6.33
CA ASN A 190 -12.83 -2.75 -7.50
C ASN A 190 -13.30 -1.30 -7.65
N LYS A 191 -12.37 -0.36 -7.40
CA LYS A 191 -12.59 1.09 -7.44
C LYS A 191 -13.06 1.63 -8.79
N LEU A 192 -12.88 0.88 -9.88
CA LEU A 192 -13.26 1.30 -11.24
C LEU A 192 -14.73 1.02 -11.57
N ILE A 193 -15.38 0.15 -10.80
CA ILE A 193 -16.82 -0.10 -10.93
C ILE A 193 -17.55 0.92 -10.04
N GLY A 194 -18.63 1.51 -10.55
CA GLY A 194 -19.57 2.26 -9.72
C GLY A 194 -20.35 1.35 -8.76
N GLU A 195 -21.39 1.90 -8.14
CA GLU A 195 -22.35 1.12 -7.34
C GLU A 195 -22.89 -0.07 -8.17
N THR A 196 -22.71 -1.29 -7.65
CA THR A 196 -23.22 -2.51 -8.27
C THR A 196 -23.99 -3.34 -7.25
N THR A 197 -25.05 -3.98 -7.73
CA THR A 197 -25.87 -4.85 -6.89
C THR A 197 -25.30 -6.26 -6.86
N GLU A 198 -25.54 -6.96 -5.75
CA GLU A 198 -25.21 -8.37 -5.64
C GLU A 198 -25.86 -9.23 -6.73
N LYS A 199 -27.09 -8.88 -7.14
CA LYS A 199 -27.80 -9.55 -8.22
C LYS A 199 -27.03 -9.49 -9.54
N GLU A 200 -26.51 -8.34 -9.93
CA GLU A 200 -25.75 -8.18 -11.19
C GLU A 200 -24.49 -9.04 -11.21
N MET A 201 -23.76 -9.07 -10.10
CA MET A 201 -22.56 -9.91 -9.97
C MET A 201 -22.91 -11.40 -10.03
N ILE A 202 -23.95 -11.82 -9.31
CA ILE A 202 -24.45 -13.19 -9.34
C ILE A 202 -24.90 -13.60 -10.75
N ASP A 203 -25.63 -12.74 -11.45
CA ASP A 203 -26.11 -13.02 -12.80
C ASP A 203 -24.95 -13.13 -13.80
N SER A 204 -23.90 -12.36 -13.60
CA SER A 204 -22.65 -12.48 -14.35
C SER A 204 -21.96 -13.83 -14.13
N VAL A 205 -21.84 -14.29 -12.87
CA VAL A 205 -21.29 -15.61 -12.53
C VAL A 205 -22.14 -16.73 -13.11
N LYS A 206 -23.47 -16.65 -12.99
CA LYS A 206 -24.42 -17.60 -13.60
C LYS A 206 -24.19 -17.73 -15.10
N ASN A 207 -24.08 -16.59 -15.79
CA ASN A 207 -23.88 -16.57 -17.23
C ASN A 207 -22.55 -17.25 -17.61
N TRP A 208 -21.48 -16.97 -16.87
CA TRP A 208 -20.20 -17.64 -17.11
C TRP A 208 -20.26 -19.16 -16.85
N LEU A 209 -20.87 -19.61 -15.76
CA LEU A 209 -21.03 -21.05 -15.47
C LEU A 209 -21.90 -21.77 -16.50
N LYS A 210 -22.96 -21.12 -17.00
CA LYS A 210 -23.84 -21.68 -18.06
C LYS A 210 -23.04 -22.10 -19.29
N HIS A 211 -22.05 -21.30 -19.68
CA HIS A 211 -21.22 -21.55 -20.85
C HIS A 211 -19.95 -22.39 -20.56
N ALA A 212 -19.74 -22.84 -19.32
CA ALA A 212 -18.52 -23.56 -18.94
C ALA A 212 -18.30 -24.86 -19.73
N HIS A 213 -19.36 -25.66 -19.92
CA HIS A 213 -19.28 -26.88 -20.72
C HIS A 213 -18.87 -26.58 -22.17
N VAL A 214 -19.50 -25.59 -22.81
CA VAL A 214 -19.16 -25.19 -24.19
C VAL A 214 -17.70 -24.73 -24.28
N ARG A 215 -17.23 -23.94 -23.30
CA ARG A 215 -15.82 -23.53 -23.25
C ARG A 215 -14.87 -24.71 -23.05
N TYR A 216 -15.27 -25.73 -22.28
CA TYR A 216 -14.46 -26.92 -22.07
C TYR A 216 -14.37 -27.79 -23.34
N THR A 217 -15.47 -27.95 -24.08
CA THR A 217 -15.49 -28.72 -25.33
C THR A 217 -14.71 -28.04 -26.46
N ASN A 218 -14.67 -26.70 -26.50
CA ASN A 218 -14.03 -25.93 -27.57
C ASN A 218 -12.57 -25.52 -27.27
N GLN A 219 -11.94 -26.18 -26.30
CA GLN A 219 -10.59 -25.85 -25.82
C GLN A 219 -9.50 -26.64 -26.55
#